data_AF-A0A3B8JMV9-F1
#
_entry.id   AF-A0A3B8JMV9-F1
#
_cell.length_a   1.000
_cell.length_b   1.000
_cell.length_c   1.000
_cell.angle_alpha   90.00
_cell.angle_beta   90.00
_cell.angle_gamma   90.00
#
_symmetry.space_group_name_H-M   'P 1'
#
loop_
_entity.id
_entity.type
_entity.pdbx_description
1 polymer ?
#
loop_
_entity_poly.entity_id
_entity_poly.type
_entity_poly.pdbx_seq_one_letter_code
_entity_poly.pdbx_strand_id
1 'polypeptide(L)'
;MALPKQVYVLLFNAGTDNEGIHTVRIDDRNKVLLFESEDDAIRFGVMLEAQDFPEATVEAMDAEDMEEFCLSAGYESELIEEGMLA
;
A
#
# COMPACT_ATOMS: atom_id res chain seq x y z
N MET A 1 7.52 -17.60 8.21
CA MET A 1 7.56 -16.22 8.69
C MET A 1 6.12 -15.80 8.85
N ALA A 2 5.75 -15.20 9.99
CA ALA A 2 4.39 -14.72 10.21
C ALA A 2 4.28 -13.34 9.56
N LEU A 3 3.18 -13.08 8.85
CA LEU A 3 2.87 -11.74 8.39
C LEU A 3 2.65 -10.83 9.62
N PRO A 4 3.08 -9.56 9.57
CA PRO A 4 2.75 -8.61 10.62
C PRO A 4 1.23 -8.48 10.73
N LYS A 5 0.71 -8.32 11.95
CA LYS A 5 -0.75 -8.18 12.16
C LYS A 5 -1.34 -6.94 11.50
N GLN A 6 -0.52 -5.91 11.31
CA GLN A 6 -0.95 -4.63 10.78
C GLN A 6 0.07 -4.16 9.75
N VAL A 7 -0.44 -3.69 8.63
CA VAL A 7 0.31 -3.09 7.52
C VAL A 7 -0.29 -1.74 7.19
N TYR A 8 0.48 -0.92 6.50
CA TYR A 8 0.11 0.41 6.08
C TYR A 8 0.01 0.43 4.56
N VAL A 9 -1.07 0.98 4.03
CA VAL A 9 -1.27 1.09 2.58
C VAL A 9 -1.51 2.53 2.19
N LEU A 10 -1.27 2.85 0.94
CA LEU A 10 -1.52 4.17 0.39
C LEU A 10 -2.88 4.18 -0.32
N LEU A 11 -3.78 5.01 0.20
CA LEU A 11 -5.07 5.30 -0.39
C LEU A 11 -5.05 6.66 -1.06
N PHE A 12 -5.70 6.76 -2.20
CA PHE A 12 -5.99 8.03 -2.86
C PHE A 12 -7.45 8.38 -2.72
N ASN A 13 -7.72 9.66 -2.52
CA ASN A 13 -9.07 10.20 -2.28
C ASN A 13 -9.80 9.47 -1.13
N ALA A 14 -9.09 9.10 -0.07
CA ALA A 14 -9.66 8.45 1.10
C ALA A 14 -10.83 9.27 1.67
N GLY A 15 -11.95 8.61 1.97
CA GLY A 15 -13.16 9.26 2.49
C GLY A 15 -14.00 10.00 1.42
N THR A 16 -13.80 9.68 0.14
CA THR A 16 -14.63 10.22 -0.98
C THR A 16 -15.22 9.09 -1.83
N ASP A 17 -16.14 9.42 -2.74
CA ASP A 17 -16.73 8.45 -3.68
C ASP A 17 -15.73 7.85 -4.69
N ASN A 18 -14.51 8.39 -4.81
CA ASN A 18 -13.45 7.92 -5.71
C ASN A 18 -12.21 7.40 -4.96
N GLU A 19 -12.44 6.82 -3.78
CA GLU A 19 -11.39 6.16 -3.01
C GLU A 19 -10.76 5.00 -3.80
N GLY A 20 -9.44 4.93 -3.80
CA GLY A 20 -8.71 3.87 -4.49
C GLY A 20 -7.36 3.57 -3.86
N ILE A 21 -7.03 2.29 -3.73
CA ILE A 21 -5.73 1.82 -3.27
C ILE A 21 -4.68 2.01 -4.37
N HIS A 22 -3.52 2.56 -4.01
CA HIS A 22 -2.40 2.61 -4.94
C HIS A 22 -1.91 1.20 -5.26
N THR A 23 -1.88 0.87 -6.55
CA THR A 23 -1.27 -0.35 -7.05
C THR A 23 -0.07 -0.01 -7.92
N VAL A 24 1.02 -0.73 -7.71
CA VAL A 24 2.20 -0.69 -8.56
C VAL A 24 2.11 -1.83 -9.56
N ARG A 25 2.23 -1.52 -10.84
CA ARG A 25 2.31 -2.54 -11.87
C ARG A 25 3.75 -3.03 -11.97
N ILE A 26 3.98 -4.28 -11.54
CA ILE A 26 5.25 -4.98 -11.71
C ILE A 26 5.02 -6.06 -12.76
N ASP A 27 5.80 -6.02 -13.83
CA ASP A 27 5.58 -6.80 -15.05
C ASP A 27 4.17 -6.57 -15.63
N ASP A 28 3.30 -7.59 -15.59
CA ASP A 28 1.92 -7.59 -16.09
C ASP A 28 0.88 -7.71 -14.97
N ARG A 29 1.29 -7.55 -13.70
CA ARG A 29 0.40 -7.71 -12.54
C ARG A 29 0.37 -6.45 -11.69
N ASN A 30 -0.83 -6.12 -11.23
CA ASN A 30 -1.03 -5.03 -10.29
C ASN A 30 -0.77 -5.57 -8.88
N LYS A 31 0.19 -4.97 -8.20
CA LYS A 31 0.56 -5.29 -6.84
C LYS A 31 0.18 -4.16 -5.89
N VAL A 32 -0.40 -4.47 -4.74
CA VAL A 32 -0.60 -3.52 -3.65
C VAL A 32 0.63 -3.56 -2.75
N LEU A 33 1.22 -2.40 -2.47
CA LEU A 33 2.33 -2.31 -1.51
C LEU A 33 1.76 -2.28 -0.09
N LEU A 34 2.17 -3.24 0.73
CA LEU A 34 1.84 -3.33 2.15
C LEU A 34 3.08 -2.95 2.95
N PHE A 35 3.08 -1.83 3.65
CA PHE A 35 4.23 -1.38 4.42
C PHE A 35 4.14 -1.88 5.86
N GLU A 36 5.21 -2.44 6.40
CA GLU A 36 5.26 -2.82 7.82
C GLU A 36 5.35 -1.59 8.74
N SER A 37 5.97 -0.50 8.24
CA SER A 37 6.16 0.75 8.97
C SER A 37 5.36 1.91 8.36
N GLU A 38 4.68 2.66 9.23
CA GLU A 38 3.97 3.89 8.86
C GLU A 38 4.93 4.94 8.28
N ASP A 39 6.12 5.08 8.87
CA ASP A 39 7.13 6.06 8.44
C ASP A 39 7.58 5.79 6.99
N ASP A 40 7.77 4.51 6.64
CA ASP A 40 8.11 4.10 5.28
C ASP A 40 6.96 4.36 4.30
N ALA A 41 5.72 4.09 4.72
CA ALA A 41 4.53 4.39 3.91
C ALA A 41 4.37 5.89 3.65
N ILE A 42 4.55 6.73 4.67
CA ILE A 42 4.53 8.20 4.55
C ILE A 42 5.63 8.66 3.59
N ARG A 43 6.84 8.15 3.77
CA ARG A 43 7.99 8.49 2.91
C ARG A 43 7.73 8.10 1.46
N PHE A 44 7.10 6.96 1.22
CA PHE A 44 6.67 6.54 -0.11
C PHE A 44 5.61 7.49 -0.69
N GLY A 45 4.61 7.89 0.10
CA GLY A 45 3.60 8.86 -0.31
C GLY A 45 4.20 10.18 -0.78
N VAL A 46 5.17 10.73 -0.02
CA VAL A 46 5.90 11.94 -0.41
C VAL A 46 6.68 11.76 -1.73
N MET A 47 7.24 10.58 -1.97
CA MET A 47 7.91 10.30 -3.25
C MET A 47 6.94 10.23 -4.43
N LEU A 48 5.70 9.79 -4.21
CA LEU A 48 4.66 9.80 -5.23
C LEU A 48 4.23 11.24 -5.54
N GLU A 49 4.03 12.08 -4.53
CA GLU A 49 3.73 13.51 -4.72
C GLU A 49 4.81 14.22 -5.53
N ALA A 50 6.09 13.91 -5.28
CA ALA A 50 7.21 14.44 -6.06
C ALA A 50 7.19 14.01 -7.54
N GLN A 51 6.43 12.99 -7.89
CA GLN A 51 6.21 12.48 -9.25
C GLN A 51 4.86 12.92 -9.84
N ASP A 52 4.24 13.97 -9.30
CA ASP A 52 2.93 14.50 -9.74
C ASP A 52 1.72 13.57 -9.45
N PHE A 53 1.86 12.61 -8.53
CA PHE A 53 0.71 11.89 -7.99
C PHE A 53 -0.02 12.74 -6.93
N PRO A 54 -1.33 12.52 -6.72
CA PRO A 54 -2.07 13.18 -5.64
C PRO A 54 -1.49 12.85 -4.25
N GLU A 55 -1.94 13.58 -3.23
CA GLU A 55 -1.60 13.27 -1.83
C GLU A 55 -2.15 11.89 -1.45
N ALA A 56 -1.26 11.02 -0.98
CA ALA A 56 -1.62 9.69 -0.54
C ALA A 56 -1.93 9.69 0.95
N THR A 57 -3.06 9.10 1.33
CA THR A 57 -3.42 8.87 2.73
C THR A 57 -2.89 7.51 3.16
N VAL A 58 -2.06 7.49 4.19
CA VAL A 58 -1.56 6.26 4.80
C VAL A 58 -2.62 5.74 5.78
N GLU A 59 -3.12 4.53 5.54
CA GLU A 59 -4.12 3.89 6.40
C GLU A 59 -3.59 2.54 6.89
N ALA A 60 -3.83 2.28 8.17
CA ALA A 60 -3.49 1.02 8.81
C ALA A 60 -4.57 -0.04 8.51
N MET A 61 -4.17 -1.16 7.95
CA MET A 61 -5.02 -2.28 7.58
C MET A 61 -4.45 -3.60 8.12
N ASP A 62 -5.31 -4.61 8.26
CA ASP A 62 -4.86 -5.95 8.64
C ASP A 62 -4.21 -6.64 7.42
N ALA A 63 -3.05 -7.26 7.64
CA ALA A 63 -2.32 -7.91 6.55
C ALA A 63 -3.05 -9.14 6.01
N GLU A 64 -3.74 -9.88 6.88
CA GLU A 64 -4.52 -11.06 6.48
C GLU A 64 -5.72 -10.63 5.62
N ASP A 65 -6.43 -9.57 6.03
CA ASP A 65 -7.54 -9.00 5.26
C ASP A 65 -7.07 -8.49 3.89
N MET A 66 -5.90 -7.83 3.84
CA MET A 66 -5.33 -7.34 2.59
C MET A 66 -4.90 -8.46 1.65
N GLU A 67 -4.30 -9.54 2.16
CA GLU A 67 -3.99 -10.72 1.34
C GLU A 67 -5.26 -11.36 0.77
N GLU A 68 -6.30 -11.53 1.59
CA GLU A 68 -7.57 -12.11 1.14
C GLU A 68 -8.24 -11.22 0.08
N PHE A 69 -8.24 -9.91 0.29
CA PHE A 69 -8.73 -8.93 -0.68
C PHE A 69 -7.98 -9.01 -2.00
N CYS A 70 -6.64 -9.00 -1.96
CA CYS A 70 -5.81 -9.09 -3.15
C CYS A 70 -6.09 -10.40 -3.89
N LEU A 71 -6.10 -11.53 -3.19
CA LEU A 71 -6.36 -12.84 -3.76
C LEU A 71 -7.75 -12.93 -4.42
N SER A 72 -8.78 -12.38 -3.76
CA SER A 72 -10.15 -12.36 -4.26
C SER A 72 -10.32 -11.46 -5.49
N ALA A 73 -9.64 -10.32 -5.51
CA ALA A 73 -9.66 -9.36 -6.61
C ALA A 73 -8.71 -9.75 -7.77
N GLY A 74 -7.82 -10.72 -7.57
CA GLY A 74 -6.79 -11.10 -8.55
C GLY A 74 -5.59 -10.14 -8.59
N TYR A 75 -5.39 -9.37 -7.53
CA TYR A 75 -4.19 -8.58 -7.29
C TYR A 75 -3.16 -9.38 -6.49
N GLU A 76 -1.91 -8.94 -6.56
CA GLU A 76 -0.88 -9.41 -5.64
C GLU A 76 -0.67 -8.37 -4.55
N SER A 77 -0.19 -8.81 -3.39
CA SER A 77 0.33 -7.94 -2.35
C SER A 77 1.85 -8.09 -2.29
N GLU A 78 2.55 -7.00 -2.01
CA GLU A 78 3.99 -6.98 -1.80
C GLU A 78 4.27 -6.34 -0.44
N LEU A 79 4.83 -7.12 0.49
CA LEU A 79 5.17 -6.64 1.82
C LEU A 79 6.53 -5.92 1.79
N ILE A 80 6.54 -4.67 2.24
CA ILE A 80 7.73 -3.85 2.41
C ILE A 80 8.09 -3.87 3.90
N GLU A 81 9.18 -4.57 4.21
CA GLU A 81 9.74 -4.63 5.57
C GLU A 81 10.21 -3.24 6.04
N GLU A 82 10.16 -3.01 7.36
CA GLU A 82 10.63 -1.77 7.97
C GLU A 82 12.09 -1.46 7.60
N GLY A 83 12.34 -0.22 7.19
CA GLY A 83 13.67 0.29 6.87
C GLY A 83 14.14 0.03 5.44
N MET A 84 13.29 -0.56 4.58
CA MET A 84 13.59 -0.70 3.15
C MET A 84 13.64 0.64 2.40
N LEU A 85 13.01 1.68 2.95
CA LEU A 85 12.98 3.04 2.38
C LEU A 85 13.80 4.06 3.18
N ALA A 86 14.53 3.62 4.21
CA ALA A 86 15.34 4.47 5.10
C ALA A 86 16.52 5.14 4.38
#